data_AF-A0A958SSE1-F1
#
_entry.id   AF-A0A958SSE1-F1
#
_cell.length_a   1.000
_cell.length_b   1.000
_cell.length_c   1.000
_cell.angle_alpha   90.00
_cell.angle_beta   90.00
_cell.angle_gamma   90.00
#
_symmetry.space_group_name_H-M   'P 1'
#
loop_
_entity.id
_entity.type
_entity.pdbx_description
1 polymer ?
#
loop_
_entity_poly.entity_id
_entity_poly.type
_entity_poly.pdbx_seq_one_letter_code
_entity_poly.pdbx_strand_id
1 'polypeptide(L)'
;MKKPRTFEGYDINNEFEVLTWDEIMFLRLSLLNQSVMDIAEFLNMSLDKVLCLKEGIFRKLKTKNWLKIVVKAFERGILDPLDYLNPIVKDVASGYSTIVLQKALSNESEKILEVLLFEFYQKVTGEIWLTSKEALSIQEVEFVNLKFMGMNEESILKKMGTPEIFLEATVSSIESKLKIREWFLIFKRLFEIQILNTTQYLSVQIEIQSFHSVEAIKECVLSACSEKEKRLFCYNELLRFYSNLEQHLLLRQLKVSN
;
A
#
# COMPACT_ATOMS: atom_id res chain seq x y z
N MET A 1 -29.53 26.55 7.58
CA MET A 1 -29.14 25.48 6.63
C MET A 1 -27.64 25.27 6.72
N LYS A 2 -27.20 24.05 7.08
CA LYS A 2 -25.78 23.69 7.27
C LYS A 2 -25.13 23.48 5.90
N LYS A 3 -23.99 24.13 5.63
CA LYS A 3 -23.09 23.80 4.51
C LYS A 3 -22.37 22.47 4.80
N PRO A 4 -22.09 21.62 3.80
CA PRO A 4 -21.22 20.47 4.00
C PRO A 4 -19.79 20.97 4.21
N ARG A 5 -19.08 20.39 5.18
CA ARG A 5 -17.65 20.59 5.39
C ARG A 5 -16.88 19.88 4.29
N THR A 6 -16.24 20.63 3.41
CA THR A 6 -15.15 20.14 2.55
C THR A 6 -13.89 20.03 3.41
N PHE A 7 -13.23 18.88 3.40
CA PHE A 7 -11.88 18.72 3.96
C PHE A 7 -10.93 19.66 3.21
N GLU A 8 -10.25 20.53 3.95
CA GLU A 8 -9.31 21.52 3.43
C GLU A 8 -8.02 20.87 2.93
N GLY A 9 -7.55 21.32 1.76
CA GLY A 9 -6.26 20.94 1.19
C GLY A 9 -6.31 20.47 -0.26
N TYR A 10 -6.85 21.27 -1.19
CA TYR A 10 -6.67 21.04 -2.63
C TYR A 10 -5.94 22.21 -3.27
N ASP A 11 -4.76 21.91 -3.80
CA ASP A 11 -3.91 22.82 -4.56
C ASP A 11 -4.57 23.17 -5.91
N ILE A 12 -4.50 24.45 -6.29
CA ILE A 12 -5.39 25.13 -7.25
C ILE A 12 -4.88 24.97 -8.71
N ASN A 13 -4.05 23.97 -9.00
CA ASN A 13 -3.46 23.76 -10.34
C ASN A 13 -3.69 22.34 -10.92
N ASN A 14 -4.71 21.61 -10.49
CA ASN A 14 -4.92 20.24 -10.96
C ASN A 14 -5.67 20.20 -12.31
N GLU A 15 -4.95 19.97 -13.42
CA GLU A 15 -5.48 19.74 -14.79
C GLU A 15 -6.33 18.45 -14.96
N PHE A 16 -6.91 17.93 -13.89
CA PHE A 16 -7.59 16.64 -13.87
C PHE A 16 -9.01 16.75 -13.30
N GLU A 17 -9.94 16.07 -13.96
CA GLU A 17 -11.32 15.97 -13.51
C GLU A 17 -11.43 15.15 -12.21
N VAL A 18 -12.32 15.59 -11.32
CA VAL A 18 -12.57 14.96 -10.02
C VAL A 18 -13.35 13.64 -10.21
N LEU A 19 -12.92 12.57 -9.54
CA LEU A 19 -13.66 11.30 -9.52
C LEU A 19 -14.97 11.47 -8.73
N THR A 20 -16.03 10.86 -9.24
CA THR A 20 -17.31 10.75 -8.54
C THR A 20 -17.20 9.77 -7.37
N TRP A 21 -18.17 9.82 -6.46
CA TRP A 21 -18.21 8.89 -5.33
C TRP A 21 -18.26 7.42 -5.77
N ASP A 22 -19.05 7.10 -6.81
CA ASP A 22 -19.15 5.74 -7.35
C ASP A 22 -17.83 5.27 -7.96
N GLU A 23 -17.12 6.14 -8.69
CA GLU A 23 -15.77 5.84 -9.22
C GLU A 23 -14.75 5.61 -8.09
N ILE A 24 -14.84 6.39 -7.01
CA ILE A 24 -13.98 6.20 -5.83
C ILE A 24 -14.30 4.87 -5.15
N MET A 25 -15.59 4.53 -4.98
CA MET A 25 -16.00 3.25 -4.38
C MET A 25 -15.56 2.07 -5.24
N PHE A 26 -15.72 2.15 -6.56
CA PHE A 26 -15.21 1.15 -7.49
C PHE A 26 -13.72 0.89 -7.26
N LEU A 27 -12.91 1.96 -7.25
CA LEU A 27 -11.47 1.86 -7.05
C LEU A 27 -11.10 1.24 -5.69
N ARG A 28 -11.79 1.65 -4.61
CA ARG A 28 -11.57 1.10 -3.26
C ARG A 28 -11.88 -0.39 -3.21
N LEU A 29 -13.05 -0.80 -3.73
CA LEU A 29 -13.47 -2.20 -3.71
C LEU A 29 -12.56 -3.08 -4.57
N SER A 30 -12.10 -2.58 -5.73
CA SER A 30 -11.09 -3.30 -6.52
C SER A 30 -9.81 -3.53 -5.72
N LEU A 31 -9.33 -2.53 -4.96
CA LEU A 31 -8.18 -2.68 -4.07
C LEU A 31 -8.46 -3.43 -2.77
N LEU A 32 -9.70 -3.80 -2.52
CA LEU A 32 -10.10 -4.82 -1.54
C LEU A 32 -10.31 -6.19 -2.19
N ASN A 33 -9.72 -6.39 -3.37
CA ASN A 33 -9.71 -7.64 -4.13
C ASN A 33 -11.12 -8.13 -4.52
N GLN A 34 -12.10 -7.22 -4.63
CA GLN A 34 -13.45 -7.55 -5.09
C GLN A 34 -13.47 -7.65 -6.62
N SER A 35 -14.16 -8.66 -7.16
CA SER A 35 -14.30 -8.78 -8.61
C SER A 35 -15.29 -7.72 -9.14
N VAL A 36 -15.24 -7.44 -10.45
CA VAL A 36 -16.19 -6.50 -11.08
C VAL A 36 -17.64 -6.92 -10.85
N MET A 37 -17.90 -8.23 -10.80
CA MET A 37 -19.22 -8.77 -10.50
C MET A 37 -19.64 -8.49 -9.05
N ASP A 38 -18.75 -8.75 -8.09
CA ASP A 38 -19.02 -8.48 -6.66
C ASP A 38 -19.26 -6.99 -6.42
N ILE A 39 -18.50 -6.13 -7.12
CA ILE A 39 -18.66 -4.68 -7.05
C ILE A 39 -20.01 -4.25 -7.64
N ALA A 40 -20.43 -4.84 -8.76
CA ALA A 40 -21.72 -4.56 -9.36
C ALA A 40 -22.88 -4.94 -8.44
N GLU A 41 -22.80 -6.10 -7.80
CA GLU A 41 -23.76 -6.53 -6.79
C GLU A 41 -23.78 -5.58 -5.58
N PHE A 42 -22.61 -5.25 -5.02
CA PHE A 42 -22.48 -4.37 -3.86
C PHE A 42 -23.04 -2.97 -4.10
N LEU A 43 -22.75 -2.39 -5.29
CA LEU A 43 -23.26 -1.07 -5.67
C LEU A 43 -24.70 -1.09 -6.19
N ASN A 44 -25.31 -2.28 -6.32
CA ASN A 44 -26.62 -2.48 -6.93
C ASN A 44 -26.71 -1.85 -8.34
N MET A 45 -25.71 -2.13 -9.17
CA MET A 45 -25.57 -1.61 -10.53
C MET A 45 -25.47 -2.76 -11.54
N SER A 46 -25.85 -2.50 -12.80
CA SER A 46 -25.56 -3.45 -13.87
C SER A 46 -24.06 -3.49 -14.17
N LEU A 47 -23.59 -4.63 -14.70
CA LEU A 47 -22.19 -4.80 -15.10
C LEU A 47 -21.72 -3.70 -16.05
N ASP A 48 -22.54 -3.34 -17.05
CA ASP A 48 -22.23 -2.28 -18.00
C ASP A 48 -22.00 -0.92 -17.32
N LYS A 49 -22.82 -0.58 -16.31
CA LYS A 49 -22.65 0.66 -15.56
C LYS A 49 -21.34 0.66 -14.76
N VAL A 50 -20.99 -0.45 -14.14
CA VAL A 50 -19.72 -0.59 -13.42
C VAL A 50 -18.52 -0.48 -14.36
N LEU A 51 -18.61 -1.07 -15.56
CA LEU A 51 -17.57 -0.91 -16.58
C LEU A 51 -17.46 0.55 -17.05
N CYS A 52 -18.57 1.29 -17.15
CA CYS A 52 -18.55 2.74 -17.40
C CYS A 52 -17.83 3.53 -16.29
N LEU A 53 -17.94 3.12 -15.01
CA LEU A 53 -17.16 3.75 -13.93
C LEU A 53 -15.66 3.58 -14.17
N LYS A 54 -15.22 2.36 -14.52
CA LYS A 54 -13.82 2.07 -14.85
C LYS A 54 -13.30 2.94 -16.01
N GLU A 55 -14.07 3.05 -17.09
CA GLU A 55 -13.74 3.92 -18.22
C GLU A 55 -13.76 5.42 -17.86
N GLY A 56 -14.64 5.82 -16.94
CA GLY A 56 -14.65 7.16 -16.34
C GLY A 56 -13.33 7.47 -15.63
N ILE A 57 -12.87 6.56 -14.78
CA ILE A 57 -11.58 6.66 -14.08
C ILE A 57 -10.43 6.77 -15.08
N PHE A 58 -10.41 5.94 -16.13
CA PHE A 58 -9.38 5.98 -17.17
C PHE A 58 -9.27 7.36 -17.82
N ARG A 59 -10.40 7.95 -18.16
CA ARG A 59 -10.48 9.27 -18.79
C ARG A 59 -9.99 10.37 -17.86
N LYS A 60 -10.51 10.40 -16.62
CA LYS A 60 -10.22 11.45 -15.64
C LYS A 60 -8.78 11.41 -15.14
N LEU A 61 -8.20 10.21 -14.99
CA LEU A 61 -6.80 10.04 -14.62
C LEU A 61 -5.84 9.98 -15.82
N LYS A 62 -6.36 10.16 -17.04
CA LYS A 62 -5.61 10.22 -18.31
C LYS A 62 -4.66 9.02 -18.50
N THR A 63 -5.11 7.82 -18.18
CA THR A 63 -4.33 6.58 -18.42
C THR A 63 -5.22 5.35 -18.40
N LYS A 64 -4.91 4.36 -19.25
CA LYS A 64 -5.56 3.03 -19.25
C LYS A 64 -4.78 1.99 -18.43
N ASN A 65 -3.58 2.34 -17.98
CA ASN A 65 -2.79 1.45 -17.15
C ASN A 65 -3.35 1.49 -15.71
N TRP A 66 -3.97 0.38 -15.30
CA TRP A 66 -4.61 0.26 -14.00
C TRP A 66 -3.65 0.47 -12.82
N LEU A 67 -2.42 0.00 -12.95
CA LEU A 67 -1.41 0.20 -11.92
C LEU A 67 -1.04 1.68 -11.75
N LYS A 68 -0.94 2.43 -12.86
CA LYS A 68 -0.74 3.89 -12.83
C LYS A 68 -1.91 4.64 -12.19
N ILE A 69 -3.14 4.14 -12.37
CA ILE A 69 -4.33 4.71 -11.72
C ILE A 69 -4.22 4.57 -10.21
N VAL A 70 -3.88 3.38 -9.72
CA VAL A 70 -3.70 3.12 -8.30
C VAL A 70 -2.63 4.04 -7.72
N VAL A 71 -1.47 4.16 -8.38
CA VAL A 71 -0.40 5.09 -7.97
C VAL A 71 -0.92 6.52 -7.88
N LYS A 72 -1.55 7.03 -8.96
CA LYS A 72 -2.11 8.40 -8.98
C LYS A 72 -3.17 8.62 -7.91
N ALA A 73 -3.95 7.59 -7.58
CA ALA A 73 -5.02 7.71 -6.60
C ALA A 73 -4.48 7.82 -5.17
N PHE A 74 -3.39 7.12 -4.83
CA PHE A 74 -2.67 7.36 -3.58
C PHE A 74 -2.02 8.74 -3.54
N GLU A 75 -1.31 9.14 -4.60
CA GLU A 75 -0.66 10.47 -4.67
C GLU A 75 -1.63 11.64 -4.51
N ARG A 76 -2.89 11.46 -4.94
CA ARG A 76 -3.96 12.47 -4.86
C ARG A 76 -4.78 12.40 -3.58
N GLY A 77 -4.46 11.48 -2.66
CA GLY A 77 -5.24 11.25 -1.44
C GLY A 77 -6.66 10.74 -1.71
N ILE A 78 -6.94 10.18 -2.89
CA ILE A 78 -8.23 9.54 -3.20
C ILE A 78 -8.37 8.24 -2.40
N LEU A 79 -7.26 7.53 -2.28
CA LEU A 79 -7.10 6.33 -1.47
C LEU A 79 -6.22 6.66 -0.27
N ASP A 80 -6.65 6.25 0.91
CA ASP A 80 -5.84 6.34 2.11
C ASP A 80 -4.95 5.07 2.20
N PRO A 81 -3.62 5.21 2.27
CA PRO A 81 -2.71 4.08 2.47
C PRO A 81 -3.08 3.19 3.67
N LEU A 82 -3.59 3.79 4.75
CA LEU A 82 -3.90 3.12 6.02
C LEU A 82 -5.08 2.15 5.90
N ASP A 83 -5.98 2.38 4.94
CA ASP A 83 -7.15 1.51 4.69
C ASP A 83 -6.73 0.11 4.22
N TYR A 84 -5.55 -0.01 3.60
CA TYR A 84 -5.07 -1.24 2.96
C TYR A 84 -4.02 -1.98 3.78
N LEU A 85 -3.74 -1.56 5.01
CA LEU A 85 -2.75 -2.22 5.87
C LEU A 85 -3.18 -3.62 6.28
N ASN A 86 -2.23 -4.56 6.26
CA ASN A 86 -2.41 -5.90 6.78
C ASN A 86 -2.86 -5.85 8.26
N PRO A 87 -3.87 -6.63 8.68
CA PRO A 87 -4.33 -6.65 10.08
C PRO A 87 -3.20 -6.89 11.10
N ILE A 88 -2.19 -7.71 10.76
CA ILE A 88 -1.02 -7.95 11.63
C ILE A 88 -0.29 -6.65 11.96
N VAL A 89 -0.19 -5.70 11.01
CA VAL A 89 0.42 -4.39 11.25
C VAL A 89 -0.32 -3.66 12.36
N LYS A 90 -1.66 -3.70 12.33
CA LYS A 90 -2.53 -3.05 13.31
C LYS A 90 -2.39 -3.71 14.69
N ASP A 91 -2.33 -5.02 14.74
CA ASP A 91 -2.19 -5.78 15.98
C ASP A 91 -0.83 -5.51 16.64
N VAL A 92 0.26 -5.58 15.88
CA VAL A 92 1.61 -5.29 16.39
C VAL A 92 1.75 -3.82 16.79
N ALA A 93 1.22 -2.89 15.99
CA ALA A 93 1.25 -1.45 16.31
C ALA A 93 0.52 -1.14 17.61
N SER A 94 -0.59 -1.83 17.89
CA SER A 94 -1.32 -1.69 19.15
C SER A 94 -0.42 -2.00 20.35
N GLY A 95 0.35 -3.10 20.29
CA GLY A 95 1.32 -3.47 21.33
C GLY A 95 2.47 -2.47 21.45
N TYR A 96 3.08 -2.10 20.32
CA TYR A 96 4.22 -1.18 20.30
C TYR A 96 3.85 0.25 20.70
N SER A 97 2.61 0.68 20.49
CA SER A 97 2.16 2.04 20.83
C SER A 97 2.40 2.40 22.30
N THR A 98 2.25 1.44 23.21
CA THR A 98 2.48 1.64 24.65
C THR A 98 3.98 1.70 24.96
N ILE A 99 4.77 0.82 24.35
CA ILE A 99 6.23 0.74 24.55
C ILE A 99 6.89 2.04 24.09
N VAL A 100 6.56 2.48 22.87
CA VAL A 100 7.08 3.71 22.26
C VAL A 100 6.71 4.93 23.10
N LEU A 101 5.44 5.03 23.54
CA LEU A 101 5.00 6.13 24.39
C LEU A 101 5.77 6.19 25.71
N GLN A 102 5.93 5.06 26.40
CA GLN A 102 6.66 5.00 27.68
C GLN A 102 8.13 5.42 27.52
N LYS A 103 8.76 4.98 26.44
CA LYS A 103 10.14 5.35 26.12
C LYS A 103 10.28 6.83 25.78
N ALA A 104 9.35 7.38 25.02
CA ALA A 104 9.32 8.80 24.72
C ALA A 104 9.02 9.67 25.96
N LEU A 105 8.09 9.25 26.84
CA LEU A 105 7.81 9.94 28.12
C LEU A 105 9.00 9.91 29.09
N SER A 106 9.82 8.86 29.02
CA SER A 106 11.07 8.74 29.80
C SER A 106 12.20 9.60 29.23
N ASN A 107 11.94 10.38 28.18
CA ASN A 107 12.90 11.24 27.49
C ASN A 107 14.14 10.50 26.97
N GLU A 108 13.93 9.27 26.48
CA GLU A 108 14.98 8.46 25.84
C GLU A 108 15.51 9.15 24.56
N SER A 109 16.73 8.78 24.17
CA SER A 109 17.36 9.35 22.97
C SER A 109 16.58 9.00 21.69
N GLU A 110 16.66 9.87 20.67
CA GLU A 110 16.01 9.66 19.36
C GLU A 110 16.43 8.34 18.74
N LYS A 111 17.72 8.05 18.82
CA LYS A 111 18.30 6.80 18.32
C LYS A 111 17.67 5.56 18.96
N ILE A 112 17.28 5.61 20.24
CA ILE A 112 16.58 4.49 20.89
C ILE A 112 15.16 4.36 20.33
N LEU A 113 14.46 5.47 20.10
CA LEU A 113 13.12 5.45 19.51
C LEU A 113 13.16 4.97 18.04
N GLU A 114 14.17 5.38 17.26
CA GLU A 114 14.39 4.90 15.89
C GLU A 114 14.62 3.38 15.86
N VAL A 115 15.45 2.86 16.78
CA VAL A 115 15.65 1.41 16.94
C VAL A 115 14.33 0.71 17.25
N LEU A 116 13.47 1.28 18.11
CA LEU A 116 12.15 0.71 18.40
C LEU A 116 11.23 0.70 17.19
N LEU A 117 11.27 1.72 16.34
CA LEU A 117 10.51 1.74 15.08
C LEU A 117 11.03 0.68 14.10
N PHE A 118 12.34 0.47 14.06
CA PHE A 118 12.93 -0.59 13.26
C PHE A 118 12.56 -1.99 13.79
N GLU A 119 12.63 -2.20 15.10
CA GLU A 119 12.19 -3.43 15.76
C GLU A 119 10.70 -3.71 15.49
N PHE A 120 9.86 -2.67 15.55
CA PHE A 120 8.46 -2.75 15.16
C PHE A 120 8.30 -3.26 13.72
N TYR A 121 9.01 -2.67 12.76
CA TYR A 121 8.99 -3.11 11.36
C TYR A 121 9.46 -4.57 11.20
N GLN A 122 10.55 -4.96 11.87
CA GLN A 122 11.06 -6.33 11.87
C GLN A 122 10.06 -7.31 12.47
N LYS A 123 9.35 -6.91 13.53
CA LYS A 123 8.34 -7.73 14.18
C LYS A 123 7.15 -7.97 13.26
N VAL A 124 6.63 -6.92 12.63
CA VAL A 124 5.53 -7.01 11.65
C VAL A 124 5.92 -7.92 10.50
N THR A 125 7.08 -7.69 9.88
CA THR A 125 7.54 -8.49 8.74
C THR A 125 7.78 -9.95 9.11
N GLY A 126 8.35 -10.22 10.29
CA GLY A 126 8.53 -11.57 10.81
C GLY A 126 7.19 -12.30 11.04
N GLU A 127 6.18 -11.63 11.58
CA GLU A 127 4.86 -12.23 11.80
C GLU A 127 4.10 -12.49 10.49
N ILE A 128 4.17 -11.57 9.53
CA ILE A 128 3.59 -11.80 8.20
C ILE A 128 4.27 -12.98 7.51
N TRP A 129 5.61 -13.08 7.58
CA TRP A 129 6.35 -14.20 7.03
C TRP A 129 5.95 -15.53 7.67
N LEU A 130 5.90 -15.62 9.00
CA LEU A 130 5.55 -16.84 9.72
C LEU A 130 4.13 -17.34 9.44
N THR A 131 3.21 -16.42 9.15
CA THR A 131 1.81 -16.75 8.84
C THR A 131 1.56 -16.97 7.35
N SER A 132 2.54 -16.63 6.50
CA SER A 132 2.47 -16.88 5.06
C SER A 132 2.64 -18.36 4.74
N LYS A 133 1.82 -18.85 3.80
CA LYS A 133 1.87 -20.23 3.27
C LYS A 133 2.10 -20.25 1.76
N GLU A 134 2.25 -19.07 1.17
CA GLU A 134 2.32 -18.88 -0.27
C GLU A 134 3.68 -19.32 -0.80
N ALA A 135 3.67 -20.36 -1.64
CA ALA A 135 4.87 -20.91 -2.26
C ALA A 135 4.82 -20.66 -3.78
N LEU A 136 5.40 -19.53 -4.20
CA LEU A 136 5.65 -19.29 -5.61
C LEU A 136 6.82 -20.15 -6.12
N SER A 137 6.72 -20.64 -7.35
CA SER A 137 7.81 -21.32 -8.03
C SER A 137 8.90 -20.32 -8.42
N ILE A 138 10.11 -20.82 -8.73
CA ILE A 138 11.22 -19.97 -9.19
C ILE A 138 10.82 -19.16 -10.42
N GLN A 139 10.10 -19.77 -11.35
CA GLN A 139 9.61 -19.12 -12.57
C GLN A 139 8.58 -18.03 -12.26
N GLU A 140 7.66 -18.27 -11.33
CA GLU A 140 6.69 -17.27 -10.89
C GLU A 140 7.40 -16.10 -10.20
N VAL A 141 8.39 -16.37 -9.35
CA VAL A 141 9.21 -15.35 -8.68
C VAL A 141 9.99 -14.52 -9.70
N GLU A 142 10.58 -15.15 -10.71
CA GLU A 142 11.27 -14.43 -11.79
C GLU A 142 10.29 -13.54 -12.58
N PHE A 143 9.14 -14.10 -12.96
CA PHE A 143 8.10 -13.38 -13.68
C PHE A 143 7.63 -12.14 -12.93
N VAL A 144 7.26 -12.27 -11.64
CA VAL A 144 6.78 -11.14 -10.84
C VAL A 144 7.86 -10.10 -10.58
N ASN A 145 9.13 -10.49 -10.42
CA ASN A 145 10.23 -9.54 -10.29
C ASN A 145 10.41 -8.70 -11.57
N LEU A 146 10.39 -9.34 -12.75
CA LEU A 146 10.49 -8.61 -14.03
C LEU A 146 9.27 -7.71 -14.27
N LYS A 147 8.07 -8.17 -13.90
CA LYS A 147 6.84 -7.37 -13.96
C LYS A 147 6.86 -6.21 -12.96
N PHE A 148 7.42 -6.40 -11.77
CA PHE A 148 7.58 -5.35 -10.77
C PHE A 148 8.61 -4.28 -11.21
N MET A 149 9.65 -4.69 -11.94
CA MET A 149 10.56 -3.79 -12.66
C MET A 149 9.89 -3.14 -13.89
N GLY A 150 8.62 -3.48 -14.16
CA GLY A 150 7.73 -2.97 -15.19
C GLY A 150 8.14 -3.26 -16.62
N MET A 151 8.78 -4.41 -16.83
CA MET A 151 8.81 -5.02 -18.16
C MET A 151 7.38 -5.40 -18.57
N ASN A 152 7.05 -5.19 -19.85
CA ASN A 152 5.79 -5.70 -20.40
C ASN A 152 5.84 -7.22 -20.60
N GLU A 153 4.68 -7.86 -20.70
CA GLU A 153 4.55 -9.32 -20.72
C GLU A 153 5.30 -9.97 -21.89
N GLU A 154 5.24 -9.39 -23.09
CA GLU A 154 5.98 -9.86 -24.26
C GLU A 154 7.50 -9.87 -24.00
N SER A 155 8.03 -8.79 -23.41
CA SER A 155 9.45 -8.66 -23.08
C SER A 155 9.87 -9.63 -21.98
N ILE A 156 9.00 -9.89 -21.00
CA ILE A 156 9.23 -10.88 -19.94
C ILE A 156 9.33 -12.27 -20.54
N LEU A 157 8.35 -12.68 -21.35
CA LEU A 157 8.32 -13.99 -21.98
C LEU A 157 9.55 -14.24 -22.84
N LYS A 158 9.96 -13.24 -23.65
CA LYS A 158 11.18 -13.29 -24.45
C LYS A 158 12.43 -13.46 -23.58
N LYS A 159 12.52 -12.74 -22.47
CA LYS A 159 13.66 -12.82 -21.53
C LYS A 159 13.73 -14.16 -20.81
N MET A 160 12.58 -14.72 -20.45
CA MET A 160 12.46 -16.03 -19.80
C MET A 160 12.52 -17.21 -20.78
N GLY A 161 12.59 -16.95 -22.10
CA GLY A 161 12.55 -18.01 -23.12
C GLY A 161 11.27 -18.85 -23.10
N THR A 162 10.16 -18.27 -22.64
CA THR A 162 8.92 -18.99 -22.35
C THR A 162 7.86 -18.69 -23.42
N PRO A 163 7.16 -19.70 -23.97
CA PRO A 163 6.06 -19.48 -24.92
C PRO A 163 4.88 -18.71 -24.31
N GLU A 164 4.19 -17.91 -25.12
CA GLU A 164 3.06 -17.07 -24.68
C GLU A 164 1.91 -17.85 -24.03
N ILE A 165 1.67 -19.09 -24.46
CA ILE A 165 0.66 -19.98 -23.87
C ILE A 165 0.86 -20.22 -22.36
N PHE A 166 2.07 -20.04 -21.84
CA PHE A 166 2.35 -20.20 -20.41
C PHE A 166 2.05 -18.95 -19.60
N LEU A 167 1.89 -17.78 -20.24
CA LEU A 167 1.62 -16.51 -19.55
C LEU A 167 0.35 -16.61 -18.71
N GLU A 168 -0.75 -17.02 -19.34
CA GLU A 168 -2.05 -17.13 -18.67
C GLU A 168 -2.01 -18.16 -17.53
N ALA A 169 -1.31 -19.29 -17.74
CA ALA A 169 -1.12 -20.31 -16.73
C ALA A 169 -0.29 -19.81 -15.54
N THR A 170 0.81 -19.07 -15.79
CA THR A 170 1.65 -18.46 -14.76
C THR A 170 0.88 -17.42 -13.95
N VAL A 171 0.16 -16.51 -14.63
CA VAL A 171 -0.64 -15.47 -13.95
C VAL A 171 -1.74 -16.13 -13.12
N SER A 172 -2.51 -17.06 -13.68
CA SER A 172 -3.58 -17.76 -12.96
C SER A 172 -3.05 -18.54 -11.75
N SER A 173 -1.86 -19.15 -11.86
CA SER A 173 -1.21 -19.86 -10.76
C SER A 173 -0.82 -18.89 -9.63
N ILE A 174 -0.22 -17.74 -9.97
CA ILE A 174 0.12 -16.69 -9.00
C ILE A 174 -1.15 -16.19 -8.29
N GLU A 175 -2.18 -15.82 -9.04
CA GLU A 175 -3.44 -15.30 -8.49
C GLU A 175 -4.12 -16.31 -7.58
N SER A 176 -4.11 -17.59 -7.95
CA SER A 176 -4.69 -18.68 -7.15
C SER A 176 -3.93 -18.90 -5.84
N LYS A 177 -2.59 -18.93 -5.88
CA LYS A 177 -1.73 -19.12 -4.70
C LYS A 177 -1.83 -17.97 -3.72
N LEU A 178 -1.84 -16.74 -4.23
CA LEU A 178 -1.94 -15.52 -3.41
C LEU A 178 -3.39 -15.18 -3.04
N LYS A 179 -4.37 -15.76 -3.75
CA LYS A 179 -5.80 -15.40 -3.69
C LYS A 179 -6.06 -13.93 -4.00
N ILE A 180 -5.26 -13.34 -4.89
CA ILE A 180 -5.30 -11.92 -5.25
C ILE A 180 -5.29 -11.79 -6.77
N ARG A 181 -6.18 -10.96 -7.33
CA ARG A 181 -6.28 -10.73 -8.79
C ARG A 181 -5.66 -9.41 -9.24
N GLU A 182 -5.47 -8.48 -8.31
CA GLU A 182 -4.98 -7.15 -8.62
C GLU A 182 -3.46 -7.07 -8.49
N TRP A 183 -2.76 -6.70 -9.58
CA TRP A 183 -1.29 -6.64 -9.60
C TRP A 183 -0.68 -5.75 -8.51
N PHE A 184 -1.32 -4.64 -8.17
CA PHE A 184 -0.86 -3.80 -7.05
C PHE A 184 -0.85 -4.58 -5.72
N LEU A 185 -1.93 -5.32 -5.45
CA LEU A 185 -2.07 -6.13 -4.24
C LEU A 185 -1.15 -7.36 -4.28
N ILE A 186 -0.90 -7.94 -5.46
CA ILE A 186 0.11 -8.98 -5.66
C ILE A 186 1.49 -8.44 -5.24
N PHE A 187 1.91 -7.29 -5.78
CA PHE A 187 3.20 -6.70 -5.43
C PHE A 187 3.29 -6.35 -3.95
N LYS A 188 2.23 -5.78 -3.38
CA LYS A 188 2.14 -5.53 -1.94
C LYS A 188 2.35 -6.82 -1.14
N ARG A 189 1.61 -7.88 -1.45
CA ARG A 189 1.71 -9.17 -0.75
C ARG A 189 3.12 -9.75 -0.85
N LEU A 190 3.69 -9.75 -2.06
CA LEU A 190 5.04 -10.27 -2.31
C LEU A 190 6.14 -9.46 -1.62
N PHE A 191 5.93 -8.15 -1.46
CA PHE A 191 6.79 -7.30 -0.66
C PHE A 191 6.69 -7.66 0.83
N GLU A 192 5.48 -7.79 1.37
CA GLU A 192 5.26 -8.15 2.78
C GLU A 192 5.94 -9.48 3.16
N ILE A 193 5.90 -10.47 2.26
CA ILE A 193 6.55 -11.77 2.44
C ILE A 193 7.99 -11.81 1.87
N GLN A 194 8.60 -10.66 1.58
CA GLN A 194 10.02 -10.55 1.22
C GLN A 194 10.46 -11.36 -0.02
N ILE A 195 9.54 -11.66 -0.94
CA ILE A 195 9.87 -12.32 -2.22
C ILE A 195 10.46 -11.32 -3.23
N LEU A 196 10.03 -10.06 -3.19
CA LEU A 196 10.58 -9.00 -4.03
C LEU A 196 11.91 -8.50 -3.47
N ASN A 197 12.93 -8.39 -4.32
CA ASN A 197 14.26 -7.92 -3.89
C ASN A 197 14.31 -6.39 -3.77
N THR A 198 14.20 -5.86 -2.55
CA THR A 198 14.18 -4.40 -2.27
C THR A 198 15.24 -3.94 -1.26
N THR A 199 16.21 -4.79 -0.93
CA THR A 199 17.13 -4.64 0.23
C THR A 199 17.88 -3.30 0.29
N GLN A 200 18.44 -2.82 -0.81
CA GLN A 200 19.23 -1.57 -0.82
C GLN A 200 18.38 -0.30 -0.60
N TYR A 201 17.12 -0.32 -1.04
CA TYR A 201 16.22 0.83 -0.91
C TYR A 201 15.56 0.87 0.46
N LEU A 202 15.33 -0.30 1.05
CA LEU A 202 14.62 -0.44 2.31
C LEU A 202 15.39 0.22 3.47
N SER A 203 16.71 0.05 3.55
CA SER A 203 17.52 0.62 4.65
C SER A 203 17.47 2.14 4.71
N VAL A 204 17.65 2.81 3.56
CA VAL A 204 17.61 4.28 3.46
C VAL A 204 16.22 4.81 3.81
N GLN A 205 15.17 4.13 3.35
CA GLN A 205 13.80 4.56 3.65
C GLN A 205 13.44 4.36 5.12
N ILE A 206 13.88 3.26 5.74
CA ILE A 206 13.69 3.02 7.17
C ILE A 206 14.28 4.16 7.99
N GLU A 207 15.52 4.56 7.71
CA GLU A 207 16.20 5.65 8.45
C GLU A 207 15.44 6.98 8.33
N ILE A 208 15.09 7.38 7.10
CA ILE A 208 14.36 8.63 6.86
C ILE A 208 12.99 8.63 7.54
N GLN A 209 12.22 7.55 7.38
CA GLN A 209 10.88 7.47 7.96
C GLN A 209 10.94 7.35 9.49
N SER A 210 11.94 6.67 10.05
CA SER A 210 12.08 6.56 11.49
C SER A 210 12.37 7.91 12.12
N PHE A 211 13.22 8.72 11.49
CA PHE A 211 13.53 10.07 11.96
C PHE A 211 12.26 10.92 12.06
N HIS A 212 11.48 11.01 10.97
CA HIS A 212 10.24 11.80 10.93
C HIS A 212 9.20 11.33 11.95
N SER A 213 9.02 10.02 12.10
CA SER A 213 8.08 9.49 13.08
C SER A 213 8.54 9.74 14.52
N VAL A 214 9.84 9.69 14.81
CA VAL A 214 10.38 10.03 16.13
C VAL A 214 10.17 11.50 16.47
N GLU A 215 10.41 12.42 15.54
CA GLU A 215 10.11 13.85 15.74
C GLU A 215 8.63 14.05 16.08
N ALA A 216 7.73 13.46 15.29
CA ALA A 216 6.29 13.56 15.49
C ALA A 216 5.84 12.98 16.86
N ILE A 217 6.41 11.83 17.27
CA ILE A 217 6.13 11.22 18.57
C ILE A 217 6.58 12.14 19.72
N LYS A 218 7.78 12.72 19.63
CA LYS A 218 8.28 13.63 20.66
C LYS A 218 7.43 14.89 20.79
N GLU A 219 7.05 15.50 19.67
CA GLU A 219 6.15 16.64 19.67
C GLU A 219 4.80 16.29 20.33
N CYS A 220 4.24 15.13 19.99
CA CYS A 220 3.01 14.64 20.62
C CYS A 220 3.18 14.45 22.13
N VAL A 221 4.32 13.93 22.60
CA VAL A 221 4.56 13.73 24.03
C VAL A 221 4.60 15.04 24.81
N LEU A 222 5.09 16.13 24.19
CA LEU A 222 5.11 17.47 24.79
C LEU A 222 3.74 18.17 24.77
N SER A 223 2.80 17.69 23.96
CA SER A 223 1.46 18.26 23.90
C SER A 223 0.67 18.09 25.20
N ALA A 224 -0.35 18.95 25.40
CA ALA A 224 -1.26 18.90 26.55
C ALA A 224 -2.30 17.75 26.47
N CYS A 225 -2.13 16.78 25.58
CA CYS A 225 -3.03 15.64 25.42
C CYS A 225 -2.96 14.66 26.60
N SER A 226 -4.05 13.94 26.83
CA SER A 226 -4.10 12.82 27.77
C SER A 226 -3.20 11.66 27.30
N GLU A 227 -2.81 10.79 28.24
CA GLU A 227 -2.00 9.61 27.91
C GLU A 227 -2.69 8.68 26.89
N LYS A 228 -4.03 8.57 26.95
CA LYS A 228 -4.80 7.79 25.97
C LYS A 228 -4.71 8.38 24.57
N GLU A 229 -4.79 9.70 24.44
CA GLU A 229 -4.65 10.39 23.15
C GLU A 229 -3.21 10.27 22.62
N LYS A 230 -2.20 10.42 23.48
CA LYS A 230 -0.79 10.23 23.12
C LYS A 230 -0.51 8.80 22.66
N ARG A 231 -1.12 7.80 23.30
CA ARG A 231 -1.01 6.39 22.87
C ARG A 231 -1.68 6.16 21.53
N LEU A 232 -2.87 6.72 21.33
CA LEU A 232 -3.56 6.65 20.03
C LEU A 232 -2.74 7.33 18.93
N PHE A 233 -2.07 8.44 19.23
CA PHE A 233 -1.14 9.08 18.32
C PHE A 233 0.03 8.16 17.97
N CYS A 234 0.72 7.58 18.97
CA CYS A 234 1.82 6.65 18.73
C CYS A 234 1.37 5.45 17.88
N TYR A 235 0.17 4.92 18.15
CA TYR A 235 -0.44 3.87 17.32
C TYR A 235 -0.59 4.31 15.85
N ASN A 236 -1.22 5.45 15.61
CA ASN A 236 -1.43 5.96 14.26
C ASN A 236 -0.11 6.28 13.55
N GLU A 237 0.89 6.76 14.29
CA GLU A 237 2.21 7.07 13.75
C GLU A 237 2.97 5.79 13.37
N LEU A 238 2.86 4.71 14.14
CA LEU A 238 3.39 3.39 13.75
C LEU A 238 2.74 2.87 12.46
N LEU A 239 1.42 3.04 12.31
CA LEU A 239 0.73 2.67 11.07
C LEU A 239 1.22 3.50 9.88
N ARG A 240 1.37 4.82 10.06
CA ARG A 240 1.88 5.73 9.03
C ARG A 240 3.32 5.41 8.65
N PHE A 241 4.18 5.19 9.63
CA PHE A 241 5.57 4.77 9.42
C PHE A 241 5.63 3.52 8.52
N TYR A 242 4.91 2.46 8.89
CA TYR A 242 4.89 1.24 8.09
C TYR A 242 4.32 1.48 6.69
N SER A 243 3.19 2.19 6.61
CA SER A 243 2.52 2.47 5.36
C SER A 243 3.37 3.30 4.41
N ASN A 244 4.09 4.29 4.91
CA ASN A 244 4.98 5.14 4.11
C ASN A 244 6.14 4.32 3.55
N LEU A 245 6.72 3.42 4.35
CA LEU A 245 7.77 2.51 3.87
C LEU A 245 7.27 1.64 2.71
N GLU A 246 6.12 0.99 2.90
CA GLU A 246 5.51 0.15 1.88
C GLU A 246 5.20 0.95 0.61
N GLN A 247 4.58 2.13 0.74
CA GLN A 247 4.25 2.97 -0.39
C GLN A 247 5.47 3.51 -1.11
N HIS A 248 6.50 3.95 -0.40
CA HIS A 248 7.73 4.42 -1.04
C HIS A 248 8.36 3.32 -1.88
N LEU A 249 8.33 2.07 -1.42
CA LEU A 249 8.93 0.95 -2.14
C LEU A 249 8.06 0.48 -3.32
N LEU A 250 6.75 0.36 -3.12
CA LEU A 250 5.81 -0.04 -4.17
C LEU A 250 5.68 1.05 -5.25
N LEU A 251 5.44 2.31 -4.86
CA LEU A 251 5.13 3.37 -5.82
C LEU A 251 6.38 3.87 -6.56
N ARG A 252 7.57 3.85 -5.94
CA ARG A 252 8.80 4.29 -6.62
C ARG A 252 9.16 3.39 -7.79
N GLN A 253 9.09 2.08 -7.61
CA GLN A 253 9.42 1.14 -8.70
C GLN A 253 8.45 1.29 -9.87
N LEU A 254 7.16 1.45 -9.57
CA LEU A 254 6.11 1.64 -10.57
C LEU A 254 6.18 2.99 -11.31
N LYS A 255 6.89 3.98 -10.76
CA LYS A 255 7.18 5.25 -11.43
C LYS A 255 8.33 5.14 -12.42
N VAL A 256 9.35 4.35 -12.10
CA VAL A 256 10.58 4.23 -12.92
C VAL A 256 10.37 3.36 -14.16
N SER A 257 9.40 2.45 -14.13
CA SER A 257 9.16 1.50 -15.23
C SER A 257 8.36 2.04 -16.42
N ASN A 258 8.65 3.26 -16.89
CA ASN A 258 8.13 3.79 -18.16
C ASN A 258 9.20 4.50 -18.96
#